data_AF-A0AAD4STR0-F1
#
_entry.id   AF-A0AAD4STR0-F1
#
_cell.length_a   1.000
_cell.length_b   1.000
_cell.length_c   1.000
_cell.angle_alpha   90.00
_cell.angle_beta   90.00
_cell.angle_gamma   90.00
#
_symmetry.space_group_name_H-M   'P 1'
#
loop_
_entity.id
_entity.type
_entity.pdbx_description
1 polymer ?
#
loop_
_entity_poly.entity_id
_entity_poly.type
_entity_poly.pdbx_seq_one_letter_code
_entity_poly.pdbx_strand_id
1 'polypeptide(L)'
;MNQVEESSMKRTDPTDRISELPDTVLSHILSSIPTKSVVRTSILAKRWRYIWKSVPVMDFDENLFPRQTGNAEHENTSFVGFVDRVMESHDDTDIRKLRLAFFDADIARVNKWIQIAIDRNVRELLIETPKNYVEFTESLFSCDSLVYLKFDRSYANLKLPESFCFSSLRTLCLSAVYFPENALLVQLLSGCPVLQDLDMNGCRWSMLEREVEISSPTVTTLSLDGSCPVVRSNGDCKMKDRTIKICIPNVKSFKYIDHIAKDYNMESHLSLVNAFIDVRIGEPYWSEAYENCGYSVVNLLKGLSNARYLSLSDSTLELLCDASDLEEVLPKFPNLEKLVIISGRHELHFIAIAFLLQSSPVLKTLEIQIESSPKYKHIYDQEEGYGLAEGEGFENLYLHCLKEVKICGFGDSENELNFVKLLLRVANKTKINIIKDRGDIEINVCT
;
A
#
# COMPACT_ATOMS: atom_id res chain seq x y z
N MET A 1 31.04 -78.12 -9.80
CA MET A 1 30.77 -76.94 -10.65
C MET A 1 29.28 -76.93 -10.91
N ASN A 2 28.44 -76.02 -10.41
CA ASN A 2 28.65 -74.68 -9.88
C ASN A 2 27.64 -74.41 -8.75
N GLN A 3 28.11 -73.78 -7.67
CA GLN A 3 27.27 -73.13 -6.68
C GLN A 3 26.75 -71.81 -7.28
N VAL A 4 25.46 -71.56 -7.17
CA VAL A 4 24.89 -70.23 -7.39
C VAL A 4 24.67 -69.64 -6.00
N GLU A 5 25.52 -68.68 -5.65
CA GLU A 5 25.37 -67.84 -4.48
C GLU A 5 24.23 -66.84 -4.74
N GLU A 6 23.13 -66.96 -4.00
CA GLU A 6 22.14 -65.89 -3.90
C GLU A 6 22.71 -64.76 -3.02
N SER A 7 23.30 -63.76 -3.68
CA SER A 7 23.69 -62.51 -3.05
C SER A 7 22.44 -61.73 -2.62
N SER A 8 22.13 -61.76 -1.32
CA SER A 8 21.13 -60.85 -0.73
C SER A 8 21.61 -59.39 -0.83
N MET A 9 21.10 -58.66 -1.82
CA MET A 9 21.22 -57.20 -1.85
C MET A 9 20.36 -56.64 -0.71
N LYS A 10 21.00 -56.30 0.42
CA LYS A 10 20.43 -55.41 1.42
C LYS A 10 20.07 -54.09 0.72
N ARG A 11 18.77 -53.83 0.55
CA ARG A 11 18.28 -52.49 0.21
C ARG A 11 18.66 -51.57 1.37
N THR A 12 19.65 -50.72 1.17
CA THR A 12 19.87 -49.55 2.01
C THR A 12 18.67 -48.65 1.80
N ASP A 13 17.79 -48.60 2.79
CA ASP A 13 16.72 -47.61 2.86
C ASP A 13 17.35 -46.22 2.66
N PRO A 14 16.84 -45.36 1.77
CA PRO A 14 17.33 -43.99 1.69
C PRO A 14 17.16 -43.35 3.06
N THR A 15 18.28 -43.07 3.72
CA THR A 15 18.33 -42.42 5.05
C THR A 15 17.36 -41.25 5.08
N ASP A 16 16.39 -41.27 5.99
CA ASP A 16 15.42 -40.21 6.19
C ASP A 16 16.11 -38.99 6.84
N ARG A 17 16.70 -38.17 5.97
CA ARG A 17 17.46 -36.97 6.35
C ARG A 17 16.62 -35.94 7.08
N ILE A 18 15.29 -35.94 6.92
CA ILE A 18 14.40 -34.99 7.59
C ILE A 18 14.22 -35.41 9.06
N SER A 19 14.05 -36.71 9.32
CA SER A 19 13.98 -37.23 10.69
C SER A 19 15.27 -37.05 11.49
N GLU A 20 16.41 -36.83 10.85
CA GLU A 20 17.70 -36.54 11.48
C GLU A 20 17.90 -35.06 11.87
N LEU A 21 17.09 -34.14 11.36
CA LEU A 21 17.24 -32.71 11.64
C LEU A 21 16.93 -32.40 13.12
N PRO A 22 17.59 -31.41 13.76
CA PRO A 22 17.24 -30.95 15.10
C PRO A 22 15.83 -30.35 15.20
N ASP A 23 15.19 -30.40 16.37
CA ASP A 23 13.82 -29.89 16.58
C ASP A 23 13.71 -28.39 16.24
N THR A 24 14.76 -27.62 16.49
CA THR A 24 14.82 -26.20 16.15
C THR A 24 14.73 -25.95 14.65
N VAL A 25 15.39 -26.78 13.84
CA VAL A 25 15.34 -26.71 12.37
C VAL A 25 13.97 -27.15 11.87
N LEU A 26 13.41 -28.22 12.44
CA LEU A 26 12.06 -28.68 12.10
C LEU A 26 11.01 -27.63 12.45
N SER A 27 11.09 -26.99 13.62
CA SER A 27 10.22 -25.89 14.02
C SER A 27 10.33 -24.70 13.07
N HIS A 28 11.53 -24.37 12.60
CA HIS A 28 11.73 -23.32 11.60
C HIS A 28 11.09 -23.66 10.25
N ILE A 29 11.25 -24.90 9.78
CA ILE A 29 10.61 -25.39 8.55
C ILE A 29 9.07 -25.33 8.70
N LEU A 30 8.54 -25.83 9.81
CA LEU A 30 7.11 -25.83 10.09
C LEU A 30 6.54 -24.41 10.24
N SER A 31 7.33 -23.45 10.73
CA SER A 31 6.94 -22.04 10.82
C SER A 31 6.68 -21.36 9.46
N SER A 32 7.02 -22.03 8.36
CA SER A 32 6.86 -21.53 6.99
C SER A 32 5.62 -22.08 6.28
N ILE A 33 4.81 -22.90 6.94
CA ILE A 33 3.58 -23.48 6.36
C ILE A 33 2.38 -23.24 7.29
N PRO A 34 1.13 -23.28 6.76
CA PRO A 34 -0.07 -23.04 7.59
C PRO A 34 -0.22 -24.03 8.74
N THR A 35 -0.75 -23.59 9.89
CA THR A 35 -0.86 -24.41 11.11
C THR A 35 -1.64 -25.69 10.88
N LYS A 36 -2.65 -25.66 10.00
CA LYS A 36 -3.39 -26.87 9.60
C LYS A 36 -2.48 -27.96 9.04
N SER A 37 -1.51 -27.58 8.20
CA SER A 37 -0.53 -28.50 7.62
C SER A 37 0.50 -28.92 8.66
N VAL A 38 0.93 -28.00 9.54
CA VAL A 38 1.83 -28.28 10.67
C VAL A 38 1.25 -29.38 11.57
N VAL A 39 -0.01 -29.24 12.01
CA VAL A 39 -0.68 -30.24 12.86
C VAL A 39 -0.83 -31.58 12.13
N ARG A 40 -1.06 -31.59 10.81
CA ARG A 40 -1.12 -32.83 10.01
C ARG A 40 0.20 -33.62 10.03
N THR A 41 1.34 -32.96 10.19
CA THR A 41 2.64 -33.66 10.27
C THR A 41 2.73 -34.58 11.50
N SER A 42 1.86 -34.39 12.51
CA SER A 42 1.84 -35.21 13.73
C SER A 42 1.64 -36.71 13.51
N ILE A 43 1.09 -37.12 12.35
CA ILE A 43 0.89 -38.53 12.00
C ILE A 43 2.12 -39.16 11.31
N LEU A 44 3.10 -38.36 10.88
CA LEU A 44 4.24 -38.83 10.11
C LEU A 44 5.23 -39.64 10.97
N ALA A 45 5.48 -39.21 12.21
CA ALA A 45 6.20 -40.02 13.19
C ALA A 45 5.91 -39.56 14.64
N LYS A 46 6.29 -40.39 15.61
CA LYS A 46 6.14 -40.10 17.06
C LYS A 46 6.73 -38.75 17.47
N ARG A 47 7.86 -38.36 16.86
CA ARG A 47 8.56 -37.09 17.14
C ARG A 47 7.72 -35.88 16.69
N TRP A 48 7.19 -35.94 15.47
CA TRP A 48 6.35 -34.88 14.89
C TRP A 48 5.05 -34.65 15.65
N ARG A 49 4.57 -35.65 16.40
CA ARG A 49 3.40 -35.52 17.28
C ARG A 49 3.54 -34.42 18.34
N TYR A 50 4.76 -34.08 18.73
CA TYR A 50 5.05 -33.11 19.77
C TYR A 50 5.67 -31.82 19.23
N ILE A 51 6.53 -31.89 18.20
CA ILE A 51 7.22 -30.71 17.63
C ILE A 51 6.25 -29.60 17.26
N TRP A 52 5.10 -29.92 16.66
CA TRP A 52 4.15 -28.90 16.21
C TRP A 52 3.63 -28.01 17.36
N LYS A 53 3.61 -28.53 18.60
CA LYS A 53 3.12 -27.81 19.78
C LYS A 53 4.06 -26.72 20.27
N SER A 54 5.32 -26.73 19.85
CA SER A 54 6.32 -25.72 20.18
C SER A 54 6.66 -24.82 18.98
N VAL A 55 5.85 -24.86 17.92
CA VAL A 55 6.06 -23.99 16.74
C VAL A 55 5.62 -22.57 17.10
N PRO A 56 6.48 -21.55 16.95
CA PRO A 56 6.19 -20.19 17.40
C PRO A 56 5.31 -19.39 16.43
N VAL A 57 4.93 -19.99 15.29
CA VAL A 57 4.07 -19.35 14.29
C VAL A 57 2.76 -20.11 14.21
N MET A 58 1.67 -19.38 14.40
CA MET A 58 0.32 -19.87 14.25
C MET A 58 -0.38 -19.11 13.12
N ASP A 59 -0.53 -19.75 11.97
CA ASP A 59 -1.27 -19.26 10.82
C ASP A 59 -2.55 -20.07 10.61
N PHE A 60 -3.67 -19.45 10.99
CA PHE A 60 -5.01 -20.00 10.84
C PHE A 60 -5.73 -19.31 9.69
N ASP A 61 -5.94 -20.05 8.60
CA ASP A 61 -6.67 -19.58 7.43
C ASP A 61 -7.89 -20.45 7.18
N GLU A 62 -9.08 -19.89 7.35
CA GLU A 62 -10.35 -20.58 7.16
C GLU A 62 -10.53 -21.06 5.70
N ASN A 63 -9.93 -20.40 4.70
CA ASN A 63 -10.03 -20.85 3.31
C ASN A 63 -9.39 -22.23 3.08
N LEU A 64 -8.53 -22.69 4.00
CA LEU A 64 -7.95 -24.04 3.97
C LEU A 64 -8.93 -25.10 4.49
N PHE A 65 -10.10 -24.73 4.99
CA PHE A 65 -11.11 -25.63 5.52
C PHE A 65 -12.26 -25.84 4.51
N PRO A 66 -12.85 -27.04 4.47
CA PRO A 66 -14.03 -27.26 3.65
C PRO A 66 -15.11 -26.26 4.03
N ARG A 67 -15.62 -25.51 3.07
CA ARG A 67 -16.80 -24.67 3.27
C ARG A 67 -17.98 -25.61 3.50
N GLN A 68 -18.71 -25.42 4.60
CA GLN A 68 -19.96 -26.15 4.79
C GLN A 68 -20.93 -25.67 3.72
N THR A 69 -21.27 -26.55 2.78
CA THR A 69 -22.24 -26.25 1.72
C THR A 69 -23.64 -26.31 2.32
N GLY A 70 -24.13 -25.17 2.78
CA GLY A 70 -25.48 -24.96 3.31
C GLY A 70 -25.73 -23.46 3.46
N ASN A 71 -26.97 -23.01 3.23
CA ASN A 71 -27.33 -21.59 3.19
C ASN A 71 -26.89 -20.83 4.47
N ALA A 72 -26.12 -19.77 4.25
CA ALA A 72 -25.95 -18.54 5.04
C ALA A 72 -25.59 -18.60 6.55
N GLU A 73 -24.53 -17.86 6.91
CA GLU A 73 -24.33 -17.20 8.22
C GLU A 73 -24.10 -18.06 9.47
N HIS A 74 -23.45 -19.21 9.35
CA HIS A 74 -23.05 -19.99 10.53
C HIS A 74 -21.53 -20.11 10.65
N GLU A 75 -21.05 -19.83 11.87
CA GLU A 75 -19.68 -20.05 12.32
C GLU A 75 -19.17 -21.40 11.80
N ASN A 76 -18.02 -21.41 11.13
CA ASN A 76 -17.44 -22.66 10.67
C ASN A 76 -16.88 -23.43 11.86
N THR A 77 -17.74 -24.22 12.48
CA THR A 77 -17.46 -25.01 13.67
C THR A 77 -16.21 -25.89 13.53
N SER A 78 -15.89 -26.32 12.30
CA SER A 78 -14.70 -27.11 12.01
C SER A 78 -13.41 -26.29 12.13
N PHE A 79 -13.42 -25.04 11.66
CA PHE A 79 -12.31 -24.10 11.76
C PHE A 79 -12.15 -23.62 13.20
N VAL A 80 -13.21 -23.06 13.79
CA VAL A 80 -13.19 -22.52 15.15
C VAL A 80 -12.78 -23.58 16.16
N GLY A 81 -13.38 -24.77 16.09
CA GLY A 81 -13.00 -25.88 16.96
C GLY A 81 -11.58 -26.39 16.70
N PHE A 82 -11.03 -26.23 15.49
CA PHE A 82 -9.62 -26.51 15.23
C PHE A 82 -8.72 -25.48 15.91
N VAL A 83 -9.01 -24.19 15.79
CA VAL A 83 -8.25 -23.12 16.45
C VAL A 83 -8.26 -23.33 17.95
N ASP A 84 -9.44 -23.53 18.57
CA ASP A 84 -9.57 -23.78 20.01
C ASP A 84 -8.66 -24.92 20.47
N ARG A 85 -8.75 -26.09 19.82
CA ARG A 85 -7.94 -27.26 20.18
C ARG A 85 -6.44 -27.01 20.01
N VAL A 86 -6.03 -26.29 18.98
CA VAL A 86 -4.62 -26.00 18.73
C VAL A 86 -4.08 -25.02 19.77
N MET A 87 -4.81 -23.93 20.06
CA MET A 87 -4.43 -22.94 21.07
C MET A 87 -4.32 -23.58 22.46
N GLU A 88 -5.26 -24.46 22.82
CA GLU A 88 -5.26 -25.18 24.10
C GLU A 88 -4.18 -26.28 24.19
N SER A 89 -3.74 -26.82 23.06
CA SER A 89 -2.75 -27.91 23.00
C SER A 89 -1.33 -27.45 22.78
N HIS A 90 -1.13 -26.18 22.39
CA HIS A 90 0.19 -25.59 22.18
C HIS A 90 0.89 -25.42 23.51
N ASP A 91 2.16 -25.82 23.54
CA ASP A 91 2.98 -25.77 24.75
C ASP A 91 3.14 -24.31 25.18
N ASP A 92 3.37 -24.03 26.47
CA ASP A 92 3.47 -22.65 27.01
C ASP A 92 4.73 -21.87 26.55
N THR A 93 5.19 -22.16 25.34
CA THR A 93 6.24 -21.47 24.59
C THR A 93 5.70 -20.20 23.93
N ASP A 94 6.61 -19.26 23.64
CA ASP A 94 6.28 -18.01 22.97
C ASP A 94 5.61 -18.23 21.61
N ILE A 95 4.52 -17.49 21.36
CA ILE A 95 3.87 -17.38 20.06
C ILE A 95 4.44 -16.14 19.39
N ARG A 96 5.48 -16.27 18.58
CA ARG A 96 6.04 -15.12 17.84
C ARG A 96 5.01 -14.45 16.92
N LYS A 97 4.21 -15.25 16.21
CA LYS A 97 3.24 -14.76 15.23
C LYS A 97 1.90 -15.48 15.35
N LEU A 98 0.82 -14.72 15.40
CA LEU A 98 -0.55 -15.21 15.25
C LEU A 98 -1.21 -14.52 14.06
N ARG A 99 -1.65 -15.31 13.07
CA ARG A 99 -2.54 -14.87 12.00
C ARG A 99 -3.88 -15.59 12.11
N LEU A 100 -4.95 -14.81 12.17
CA LEU A 100 -6.34 -15.26 12.19
C LEU A 100 -7.03 -14.71 10.94
N ALA A 101 -7.18 -15.54 9.91
CA ALA A 101 -7.94 -15.23 8.71
C ALA A 101 -9.21 -16.06 8.66
N PHE A 102 -10.36 -15.42 8.87
CA PHE A 102 -11.64 -16.11 9.06
C PHE A 102 -12.84 -15.26 8.62
N PHE A 103 -13.88 -15.90 8.15
CA PHE A 103 -15.13 -15.27 7.73
C PHE A 103 -16.06 -15.01 8.92
N ASP A 104 -16.19 -16.00 9.80
CA ASP A 104 -17.16 -15.96 10.89
C ASP A 104 -16.63 -16.65 12.15
N ALA A 105 -16.51 -15.87 13.24
CA ALA A 105 -16.29 -16.37 14.60
C ALA A 105 -17.07 -15.53 15.62
N ASP A 106 -17.20 -16.00 16.85
CA ASP A 106 -17.67 -15.17 17.96
C ASP A 106 -16.52 -14.26 18.48
N ILE A 107 -16.82 -13.00 18.82
CA ILE A 107 -15.79 -12.05 19.28
C ILE A 107 -15.15 -12.46 20.61
N ALA A 108 -15.90 -13.10 21.51
CA ALA A 108 -15.34 -13.57 22.77
C ALA A 108 -14.33 -14.70 22.53
N ARG A 109 -14.56 -15.56 21.52
CA ARG A 109 -13.57 -16.56 21.09
C ARG A 109 -12.33 -15.92 20.49
N VAL A 110 -12.50 -14.96 19.58
CA VAL A 110 -11.37 -14.22 18.98
C VAL A 110 -10.55 -13.53 20.06
N ASN A 111 -11.20 -12.87 21.02
CA ASN A 111 -10.54 -12.26 22.17
C ASN A 111 -9.84 -13.28 23.08
N LYS A 112 -10.39 -14.49 23.27
CA LYS A 112 -9.71 -15.59 23.97
C LYS A 112 -8.43 -16.00 23.22
N TRP A 113 -8.48 -16.15 21.89
CA TRP A 113 -7.30 -16.50 21.10
C TRP A 113 -6.22 -15.42 21.15
N ILE A 114 -6.61 -14.16 21.05
CA ILE A 114 -5.71 -13.01 21.19
C ILE A 114 -5.09 -13.00 22.59
N GLN A 115 -5.87 -13.21 23.65
CA GLN A 115 -5.36 -13.25 25.02
C GLN A 115 -4.30 -14.35 25.21
N ILE A 116 -4.55 -15.55 24.71
CA ILE A 116 -3.57 -16.66 24.76
C ILE A 116 -2.25 -16.26 24.06
N ALA A 117 -2.33 -15.56 22.93
CA ALA A 117 -1.14 -15.09 22.23
C ALA A 117 -0.39 -13.99 22.99
N ILE A 118 -1.12 -13.05 23.62
CA ILE A 118 -0.55 -12.00 24.47
C ILE A 118 0.17 -12.61 25.67
N ASP A 119 -0.46 -13.57 26.35
CA ASP A 119 0.13 -14.29 27.50
C ASP A 119 1.41 -15.06 27.10
N ARG A 120 1.58 -15.31 25.79
CA ARG A 120 2.73 -15.99 25.18
C ARG A 120 3.60 -15.05 24.33
N ASN A 121 3.67 -13.77 24.70
CA ASN A 121 4.60 -12.77 24.16
C ASN A 121 4.51 -12.55 22.64
N VAL A 122 3.28 -12.45 22.11
CA VAL A 122 3.08 -12.24 20.67
C VAL A 122 3.71 -10.97 20.13
N ARG A 123 4.48 -11.14 19.04
CA ARG A 123 5.19 -10.03 18.38
C ARG A 123 4.50 -9.58 17.10
N GLU A 124 3.85 -10.50 16.39
CA GLU A 124 3.11 -10.21 15.16
C GLU A 124 1.68 -10.71 15.29
N LEU A 125 0.71 -9.81 15.24
CA LEU A 125 -0.71 -10.14 15.26
C LEU A 125 -1.39 -9.67 13.98
N LEU A 126 -2.04 -10.59 13.28
CA LEU A 126 -2.78 -10.32 12.04
C LEU A 126 -4.20 -10.85 12.19
N ILE A 127 -5.18 -9.97 12.05
CA ILE A 127 -6.60 -10.33 12.12
C ILE A 127 -7.23 -9.90 10.80
N GLU A 128 -7.69 -10.88 10.02
CA GLU A 128 -8.24 -10.69 8.68
C GLU A 128 -9.65 -11.27 8.64
N THR A 129 -10.66 -10.40 8.62
CA THR A 129 -12.05 -10.85 8.68
C THR A 129 -12.99 -9.82 8.06
N PRO A 130 -14.00 -10.23 7.27
CA PRO A 130 -15.01 -9.31 6.76
C PRO A 130 -16.01 -8.88 7.85
N LYS A 131 -15.92 -9.44 9.06
CA LYS A 131 -16.76 -9.06 10.19
C LYS A 131 -16.34 -7.72 10.78
N ASN A 132 -17.36 -6.94 11.12
CA ASN A 132 -17.17 -5.63 11.71
C ASN A 132 -17.02 -5.70 13.23
N TYR A 133 -15.92 -6.28 13.71
CA TYR A 133 -15.60 -6.24 15.13
C TYR A 133 -15.18 -4.86 15.57
N VAL A 134 -15.81 -4.38 16.63
CA VAL A 134 -15.62 -3.04 17.19
C VAL A 134 -14.79 -3.10 18.48
N GLU A 135 -14.82 -4.23 19.18
CA GLU A 135 -14.30 -4.38 20.55
C GLU A 135 -13.31 -5.54 20.64
N PHE A 136 -12.03 -5.21 20.80
CA PHE A 136 -10.97 -6.14 21.18
C PHE A 136 -10.68 -6.02 22.67
N THR A 137 -10.15 -7.07 23.30
CA THR A 137 -9.76 -7.05 24.71
C THR A 137 -8.76 -5.92 24.99
N GLU A 138 -8.92 -5.22 26.12
CA GLU A 138 -8.04 -4.11 26.55
C GLU A 138 -6.56 -4.51 26.64
N SER A 139 -6.27 -5.76 27.00
CA SER A 139 -4.92 -6.33 27.06
C SER A 139 -4.18 -6.24 25.73
N LEU A 140 -4.89 -6.27 24.59
CA LEU A 140 -4.28 -6.08 23.28
C LEU A 140 -3.58 -4.72 23.21
N PHE A 141 -4.26 -3.67 23.67
CA PHE A 141 -3.77 -2.30 23.59
C PHE A 141 -2.69 -1.95 24.63
N SER A 142 -2.36 -2.90 25.52
CA SER A 142 -1.26 -2.82 26.48
C SER A 142 -0.19 -3.89 26.25
N CYS A 143 -0.17 -4.52 25.07
CA CYS A 143 0.77 -5.60 24.77
C CYS A 143 2.16 -5.06 24.43
N ASP A 144 3.07 -5.13 25.41
CA ASP A 144 4.44 -4.60 25.28
C ASP A 144 5.34 -5.37 24.30
N SER A 145 5.00 -6.62 23.98
CA SER A 145 5.78 -7.46 23.07
C SER A 145 5.42 -7.27 21.59
N LEU A 146 4.30 -6.62 21.30
CA LEU A 146 3.76 -6.48 19.96
C LEU A 146 4.57 -5.49 19.12
N VAL A 147 5.09 -5.95 17.99
CA VAL A 147 5.94 -5.18 17.06
C VAL A 147 5.23 -4.91 15.73
N TYR A 148 4.35 -5.82 15.31
CA TYR A 148 3.56 -5.72 14.09
C TYR A 148 2.09 -6.03 14.38
N LEU A 149 1.19 -5.13 13.98
CA LEU A 149 -0.25 -5.28 14.12
C LEU A 149 -0.93 -5.02 12.77
N LYS A 150 -1.72 -5.98 12.30
CA LYS A 150 -2.58 -5.81 11.14
C LYS A 150 -4.05 -6.11 11.48
N PHE A 151 -4.91 -5.14 11.20
CA PHE A 151 -6.35 -5.32 11.15
C PHE A 151 -6.83 -5.17 9.70
N ASP A 152 -7.37 -6.24 9.12
CA ASP A 152 -7.82 -6.26 7.73
C ASP A 152 -9.33 -6.53 7.63
N ARG A 153 -10.00 -5.78 6.74
CA ARG A 153 -11.41 -5.93 6.35
C ARG A 153 -12.46 -5.66 7.44
N SER A 154 -12.13 -4.91 8.50
CA SER A 154 -13.09 -4.72 9.59
C SER A 154 -14.27 -3.80 9.26
N TYR A 155 -14.16 -2.80 8.36
CA TYR A 155 -15.21 -1.76 8.13
C TYR A 155 -15.84 -1.17 9.41
N ALA A 156 -15.15 -1.31 10.54
CA ALA A 156 -15.64 -1.02 11.87
C ALA A 156 -14.89 0.19 12.42
N ASN A 157 -15.56 0.88 13.34
CA ASN A 157 -14.87 1.81 14.21
C ASN A 157 -14.05 0.97 15.20
N LEU A 158 -12.74 1.17 15.23
CA LEU A 158 -11.87 0.55 16.24
C LEU A 158 -12.06 1.33 17.55
N LYS A 159 -12.68 0.71 18.56
CA LYS A 159 -12.76 1.33 19.89
C LYS A 159 -11.40 1.25 20.57
N LEU A 160 -10.80 2.40 20.80
CA LEU A 160 -9.57 2.55 21.57
C LEU A 160 -9.94 2.80 23.05
N PRO A 161 -9.27 2.14 24.01
CA PRO A 161 -9.39 2.49 25.42
C PRO A 161 -8.95 3.94 25.68
N GLU A 162 -9.47 4.58 26.74
CA GLU A 162 -9.12 5.98 27.08
C GLU A 162 -7.60 6.19 27.19
N SER A 163 -6.90 5.22 27.76
CA SER A 163 -5.45 5.18 27.80
C SER A 163 -4.95 3.83 27.32
N PHE A 164 -4.01 3.83 26.38
CA PHE A 164 -3.31 2.62 25.95
C PHE A 164 -1.90 2.97 25.45
N CYS A 165 -1.03 1.97 25.35
CA CYS A 165 0.34 2.16 24.89
C CYS A 165 0.88 0.89 24.23
N PHE A 166 1.20 1.00 22.94
CA PHE A 166 1.98 0.01 22.23
C PHE A 166 3.47 0.38 22.27
N SER A 167 4.14 0.00 23.35
CA SER A 167 5.53 0.41 23.63
C SER A 167 6.57 -0.10 22.62
N SER A 168 6.27 -1.20 21.92
CA SER A 168 7.17 -1.84 20.94
C SER A 168 6.68 -1.84 19.50
N LEU A 169 5.49 -1.30 19.22
CA LEU A 169 4.86 -1.43 17.90
C LEU A 169 5.55 -0.54 16.87
N ARG A 170 6.14 -1.18 15.86
CA ARG A 170 6.88 -0.53 14.77
C ARG A 170 6.06 -0.42 13.50
N THR A 171 5.18 -1.39 13.25
CA THR A 171 4.37 -1.43 12.03
C THR A 171 2.90 -1.63 12.38
N LEU A 172 2.07 -0.70 11.89
CA LEU A 172 0.63 -0.74 12.03
C LEU A 172 -0.01 -0.73 10.64
N CYS A 173 -0.72 -1.79 10.32
CA CYS A 173 -1.46 -1.93 9.08
C CYS A 173 -2.97 -1.97 9.38
N LEU A 174 -3.71 -1.01 8.87
CA LEU A 174 -5.14 -0.91 9.01
C LEU A 174 -5.74 -1.00 7.61
N SER A 175 -6.71 -1.88 7.40
CA SER A 175 -7.39 -1.97 6.13
C SER A 175 -8.90 -1.92 6.33
N ALA A 176 -9.54 -1.02 5.58
CA ALA A 176 -10.95 -0.73 5.66
C ALA A 176 -11.42 -0.31 7.06
N VAL A 177 -10.62 0.44 7.83
CA VAL A 177 -11.03 0.95 9.16
C VAL A 177 -11.74 2.30 9.03
N TYR A 178 -12.78 2.52 9.83
CA TYR A 178 -13.50 3.79 9.87
C TYR A 178 -13.12 4.62 11.09
N PHE A 179 -12.63 5.84 10.87
CA PHE A 179 -12.40 6.85 11.89
C PHE A 179 -13.50 7.92 11.78
N PRO A 180 -14.50 7.91 12.68
CA PRO A 180 -15.55 8.93 12.67
C PRO A 180 -15.03 10.34 13.00
N GLU A 181 -13.95 10.42 13.79
CA GLU A 181 -13.35 11.67 14.27
C GLU A 181 -11.80 11.57 14.15
N ASN A 182 -11.13 12.68 13.80
CA ASN A 182 -9.67 12.75 13.71
C ASN A 182 -9.01 12.52 15.07
N ALA A 183 -9.68 12.87 16.17
CA ALA A 183 -9.23 12.63 17.53
C ALA A 183 -8.85 11.16 17.78
N LEU A 184 -9.57 10.20 17.17
CA LEU A 184 -9.26 8.77 17.29
C LEU A 184 -7.97 8.39 16.57
N LEU A 185 -7.70 9.00 15.40
CA LEU A 185 -6.44 8.79 14.69
C LEU A 185 -5.26 9.40 15.45
N VAL A 186 -5.46 10.60 16.02
CA VAL A 186 -4.46 11.26 16.88
C VAL A 186 -4.19 10.42 18.14
N GLN A 187 -5.24 9.91 18.80
CA GLN A 187 -5.13 9.01 19.94
C GLN A 187 -4.42 7.70 19.56
N LEU A 188 -4.69 7.16 18.37
CA LEU A 188 -4.03 5.96 17.87
C LEU A 188 -2.52 6.15 17.74
N LEU A 189 -2.13 7.26 17.10
CA LEU A 189 -0.73 7.60 16.87
C LEU A 189 0.03 7.96 18.16
N SER A 190 -0.62 8.65 19.09
CA SER A 190 -0.01 8.99 20.39
C SER A 190 0.21 7.75 21.26
N GLY A 191 -0.64 6.74 21.14
CA GLY A 191 -0.48 5.44 21.79
C GLY A 191 0.61 4.55 21.17
N CYS A 192 1.23 4.94 20.06
CA CYS A 192 2.27 4.17 19.36
C CYS A 192 3.62 4.94 19.32
N PRO A 193 4.31 5.13 20.45
CA PRO A 193 5.45 6.05 20.57
C PRO A 193 6.68 5.67 19.73
N VAL A 194 6.79 4.43 19.27
CA VAL A 194 7.93 3.92 18.47
C VAL A 194 7.54 3.51 17.04
N LEU A 195 6.35 3.90 16.58
CA LEU A 195 5.82 3.54 15.26
C LEU A 195 6.72 4.07 14.13
N GLN A 196 7.07 3.20 13.19
CA GLN A 196 7.93 3.52 12.05
C GLN A 196 7.17 3.44 10.72
N ASP A 197 6.25 2.48 10.60
CA ASP A 197 5.47 2.22 9.38
C ASP A 197 3.98 2.24 9.71
N LEU A 198 3.26 3.20 9.12
CA LEU A 198 1.80 3.27 9.16
C LEU A 198 1.26 3.03 7.75
N ASP A 199 0.44 1.99 7.58
CA ASP A 199 -0.28 1.71 6.34
C ASP A 199 -1.79 1.68 6.60
N MET A 200 -2.52 2.58 5.95
CA MET A 200 -3.96 2.70 6.01
C MET A 200 -4.54 2.42 4.64
N ASN A 201 -5.05 1.20 4.40
CA ASN A 201 -5.57 0.76 3.11
C ASN A 201 -7.09 0.85 3.03
N GLY A 202 -7.64 1.67 2.13
CA GLY A 202 -9.09 1.84 1.99
C GLY A 202 -9.78 2.30 3.28
N CYS A 203 -9.06 3.00 4.16
CA CYS A 203 -9.60 3.50 5.42
C CYS A 203 -10.47 4.74 5.19
N ARG A 204 -11.42 4.98 6.07
CA ARG A 204 -12.26 6.18 6.06
C ARG A 204 -11.79 7.10 7.18
N TRP A 205 -10.77 7.90 6.89
CA TRP A 205 -10.01 8.63 7.91
C TRP A 205 -10.19 10.16 7.88
N SER A 206 -10.83 10.68 6.82
CA SER A 206 -10.91 12.11 6.52
C SER A 206 -12.27 12.54 5.97
N MET A 207 -13.35 11.80 6.31
CA MET A 207 -14.66 11.96 5.67
C MET A 207 -15.54 13.07 6.26
N LEU A 208 -15.50 13.27 7.58
CA LEU A 208 -16.48 14.11 8.29
C LEU A 208 -15.91 15.46 8.75
N GLU A 209 -14.60 15.60 8.77
CA GLU A 209 -13.94 16.77 9.33
C GLU A 209 -13.37 17.69 8.24
N ARG A 210 -13.47 18.99 8.51
CA ARG A 210 -12.90 20.03 7.63
C ARG A 210 -11.41 20.17 7.77
N GLU A 211 -10.85 19.80 8.92
CA GLU A 211 -9.41 19.87 9.18
C GLU A 211 -9.00 18.51 9.72
N VAL A 212 -8.02 17.89 9.06
CA VAL A 212 -7.52 16.56 9.45
C VAL A 212 -6.02 16.70 9.65
N GLU A 213 -5.55 16.50 10.88
CA GLU A 213 -4.12 16.51 11.20
C GLU A 213 -3.62 15.08 11.42
N ILE A 214 -2.49 14.76 10.78
CA ILE A 214 -1.74 13.54 11.00
C ILE A 214 -0.35 13.94 11.45
N SER A 215 -0.02 13.64 12.70
CA SER A 215 1.25 14.02 13.31
C SER A 215 1.91 12.82 13.97
N SER A 216 3.19 12.62 13.68
CA SER A 216 4.01 11.62 14.36
C SER A 216 5.49 11.98 14.29
N PRO A 217 6.23 11.97 15.41
CA PRO A 217 7.67 12.24 15.40
C PRO A 217 8.51 11.05 14.91
N THR A 218 7.95 9.84 14.93
CA THR A 218 8.69 8.57 14.74
C THR A 218 8.42 7.88 13.41
N VAL A 219 7.26 8.13 12.79
CA VAL A 219 6.88 7.51 11.51
C VAL A 219 7.87 7.91 10.42
N THR A 220 8.34 6.91 9.67
CA THR A 220 9.25 7.07 8.53
C THR A 220 8.63 6.59 7.22
N THR A 221 7.64 5.69 7.27
CA THR A 221 6.84 5.25 6.13
C THR A 221 5.38 5.52 6.42
N LEU A 222 4.75 6.35 5.59
CA LEU A 222 3.34 6.67 5.70
C LEU A 222 2.62 6.28 4.39
N SER A 223 1.59 5.45 4.50
CA SER A 223 0.68 5.10 3.41
C SER A 223 -0.76 5.42 3.82
N LEU A 224 -1.35 6.38 3.12
CA LEU A 224 -2.73 6.81 3.28
C LEU A 224 -3.50 6.45 2.01
N ASP A 225 -4.38 5.46 2.10
CA ASP A 225 -5.30 5.07 1.05
C ASP A 225 -6.73 5.20 1.61
N GLY A 226 -7.42 6.25 1.17
CA GLY A 226 -8.75 6.62 1.56
C GLY A 226 -9.82 5.90 0.73
N SER A 227 -10.86 5.42 1.40
CA SER A 227 -12.09 4.99 0.72
C SER A 227 -13.19 6.03 0.86
N CYS A 228 -13.88 6.33 -0.25
CA CYS A 228 -15.15 7.02 -0.25
C CYS A 228 -16.28 5.99 -0.34
N PRO A 229 -17.28 5.99 0.56
CA PRO A 229 -18.52 5.28 0.29
C PRO A 229 -19.14 5.91 -0.96
N VAL A 230 -19.38 5.10 -1.99
CA VAL A 230 -20.14 5.50 -3.18
C VAL A 230 -21.35 6.31 -2.71
N VAL A 231 -21.35 7.60 -3.05
CA VAL A 231 -22.36 8.55 -2.59
C VAL A 231 -23.72 8.02 -3.07
N ARG A 232 -24.60 7.66 -2.13
CA ARG A 232 -26.00 7.39 -2.45
C ARG A 232 -26.61 8.65 -3.04
N SER A 233 -26.83 8.66 -4.35
CA SER A 233 -27.84 9.40 -5.15
C SER A 233 -28.05 10.92 -4.94
N ASN A 234 -27.41 11.58 -3.98
CA ASN A 234 -27.63 13.00 -3.64
C ASN A 234 -26.37 13.89 -3.82
N GLY A 235 -25.33 13.41 -4.52
CA GLY A 235 -24.30 14.24 -5.15
C GLY A 235 -23.27 14.97 -4.27
N ASP A 236 -23.48 15.18 -2.97
CA ASP A 236 -22.56 15.97 -2.16
C ASP A 236 -21.45 15.12 -1.50
N CYS A 237 -20.35 14.91 -2.22
CA CYS A 237 -19.12 14.41 -1.61
C CYS A 237 -18.45 15.54 -0.80
N LYS A 238 -18.62 15.52 0.53
CA LYS A 238 -17.99 16.49 1.46
C LYS A 238 -16.47 16.38 1.57
N MET A 239 -15.85 15.40 0.91
CA MET A 239 -14.41 15.17 0.96
C MET A 239 -13.61 16.30 0.30
N LYS A 240 -14.20 17.09 -0.60
CA LYS A 240 -13.52 18.23 -1.23
C LYS A 240 -13.28 19.42 -0.30
N ASP A 241 -14.06 19.60 0.77
CA ASP A 241 -14.01 20.81 1.62
C ASP A 241 -12.97 20.73 2.75
N ARG A 242 -12.17 19.66 2.77
CA ARG A 242 -11.22 19.38 3.85
C ARG A 242 -9.84 19.95 3.58
N THR A 243 -9.14 20.32 4.64
CA THR A 243 -7.71 20.61 4.67
C THR A 243 -6.99 19.46 5.34
N ILE A 244 -6.00 18.89 4.66
CA ILE A 244 -5.19 17.79 5.18
C ILE A 244 -3.83 18.33 5.62
N LYS A 245 -3.52 18.20 6.91
CA LYS A 245 -2.25 18.62 7.49
C LYS A 245 -1.41 17.40 7.87
N ILE A 246 -0.19 17.31 7.35
CA ILE A 246 0.73 16.18 7.57
C ILE A 246 2.00 16.71 8.24
N CYS A 247 2.17 16.36 9.51
CA CYS A 247 3.28 16.75 10.38
C CYS A 247 4.16 15.54 10.72
N ILE A 248 4.94 15.05 9.75
CA ILE A 248 5.82 13.87 9.94
C ILE A 248 7.26 14.21 9.49
N PRO A 249 8.08 14.80 10.37
CA PRO A 249 9.36 15.40 9.99
C PRO A 249 10.42 14.43 9.47
N ASN A 250 10.28 13.14 9.81
CA ASN A 250 11.23 12.09 9.48
C ASN A 250 10.74 11.14 8.38
N VAL A 251 9.69 11.53 7.63
CA VAL A 251 9.11 10.70 6.56
C VAL A 251 10.13 10.48 5.44
N LYS A 252 10.38 9.22 5.11
CA LYS A 252 11.25 8.77 4.01
C LYS A 252 10.46 8.26 2.82
N SER A 253 9.31 7.64 3.09
CA SER A 253 8.42 7.10 2.07
C SER A 253 6.99 7.55 2.35
N PHE A 254 6.36 8.18 1.37
CA PHE A 254 5.00 8.68 1.47
C PHE A 254 4.15 8.15 0.32
N LYS A 255 2.99 7.58 0.63
CA LYS A 255 2.00 7.15 -0.34
C LYS A 255 0.68 7.80 0.02
N TYR A 256 0.08 8.50 -0.92
CA TYR A 256 -1.22 9.13 -0.77
C TYR A 256 -2.13 8.68 -1.92
N ILE A 257 -3.27 8.10 -1.56
CA ILE A 257 -4.31 7.64 -2.48
C ILE A 257 -5.66 8.05 -1.89
N ASP A 258 -6.26 9.14 -2.30
CA ASP A 258 -7.56 9.57 -1.75
C ASP A 258 -8.22 10.57 -2.70
N HIS A 259 -9.46 10.92 -2.43
CA HIS A 259 -10.12 12.03 -3.10
C HIS A 259 -9.40 13.35 -2.84
N ILE A 260 -9.52 14.25 -3.81
CA ILE A 260 -9.04 15.63 -3.70
C ILE A 260 -9.57 16.29 -2.42
N ALA A 261 -8.66 16.96 -1.71
CA ALA A 261 -8.96 17.85 -0.60
C ALA A 261 -8.86 19.30 -1.06
N LYS A 262 -9.53 20.21 -0.35
CA LYS A 262 -9.48 21.65 -0.61
C LYS A 262 -8.05 22.16 -0.56
N ASP A 263 -7.30 21.68 0.43
CA ASP A 263 -5.91 22.11 0.61
C ASP A 263 -5.08 21.05 1.33
N TYR A 264 -3.77 21.14 1.13
CA TYR A 264 -2.77 20.27 1.70
C TYR A 264 -1.69 21.11 2.39
N ASN A 265 -1.52 20.88 3.68
CA ASN A 265 -0.44 21.48 4.45
C ASN A 265 0.56 20.40 4.86
N MET A 266 1.62 20.27 4.08
CA MET A 266 2.70 19.35 4.35
C MET A 266 4.02 20.11 4.28
N GLU A 267 4.77 20.09 5.37
CA GLU A 267 6.11 20.67 5.39
C GLU A 267 7.05 19.83 4.52
N SER A 268 7.83 20.50 3.67
CA SER A 268 8.83 19.81 2.86
C SER A 268 10.00 19.36 3.74
N HIS A 269 10.17 18.05 3.88
CA HIS A 269 11.21 17.46 4.72
C HIS A 269 12.37 16.89 3.89
N LEU A 270 13.60 17.20 4.31
CA LEU A 270 14.84 16.74 3.65
C LEU A 270 15.02 15.22 3.69
N SER A 271 14.29 14.52 4.57
CA SER A 271 14.32 13.07 4.75
C SER A 271 13.52 12.31 3.70
N LEU A 272 12.62 12.97 2.97
CA LEU A 272 11.73 12.33 2.01
C LEU A 272 12.51 11.80 0.80
N VAL A 273 12.39 10.50 0.54
CA VAL A 273 13.05 9.82 -0.57
C VAL A 273 12.05 9.44 -1.64
N ASN A 274 10.97 8.75 -1.26
CA ASN A 274 9.97 8.21 -2.20
C ASN A 274 8.60 8.80 -1.93
N ALA A 275 7.90 9.20 -3.00
CA ALA A 275 6.52 9.65 -2.93
C ALA A 275 5.67 9.01 -4.06
N PHE A 276 4.50 8.48 -3.72
CA PHE A 276 3.48 8.02 -4.68
C PHE A 276 2.16 8.74 -4.41
N ILE A 277 1.61 9.41 -5.42
CA ILE A 277 0.44 10.28 -5.28
C ILE A 277 -0.64 9.90 -6.32
N ASP A 278 -1.79 9.45 -5.81
CA ASP A 278 -3.02 9.22 -6.57
C ASP A 278 -4.19 10.02 -5.96
N VAL A 279 -4.38 11.25 -6.44
CA VAL A 279 -5.49 12.11 -6.05
C VAL A 279 -6.66 11.87 -6.99
N ARG A 280 -7.79 11.43 -6.43
CA ARG A 280 -8.97 11.00 -7.18
C ARG A 280 -10.06 12.07 -7.18
N ILE A 281 -10.90 12.03 -8.21
CA ILE A 281 -12.08 12.89 -8.32
C ILE A 281 -13.31 12.06 -7.92
N GLY A 282 -14.19 12.62 -7.09
CA GLY A 282 -15.42 11.95 -6.66
C GLY A 282 -16.49 11.97 -7.76
N GLU A 283 -17.25 10.88 -7.90
CA GLU A 283 -18.46 10.87 -8.73
C GLU A 283 -19.65 11.56 -8.01
N PRO A 284 -20.56 12.22 -8.75
CA PRO A 284 -20.53 12.44 -10.20
C PRO A 284 -19.66 13.64 -10.57
N TYR A 285 -18.98 13.49 -11.71
CA TYR A 285 -18.15 14.40 -12.49
C TYR A 285 -18.18 15.91 -12.15
N TRP A 286 -16.99 16.53 -12.15
CA TRP A 286 -16.69 17.97 -12.27
C TRP A 286 -17.91 18.90 -12.19
N SER A 287 -18.37 19.17 -10.97
CA SER A 287 -19.21 20.34 -10.66
C SER A 287 -18.34 21.61 -10.55
N GLU A 288 -18.93 22.82 -10.61
CA GLU A 288 -18.30 24.11 -10.22
C GLU A 288 -17.47 24.01 -8.93
N ALA A 289 -17.84 23.10 -8.03
CA ALA A 289 -17.14 22.87 -6.78
C ALA A 289 -15.74 22.20 -6.91
N TYR A 290 -15.26 21.89 -8.11
CA TYR A 290 -13.87 21.47 -8.36
C TYR A 290 -13.02 22.55 -9.04
N GLU A 291 -13.56 23.75 -9.27
CA GLU A 291 -12.78 24.89 -9.75
C GLU A 291 -11.58 25.14 -8.82
N ASN A 292 -10.38 25.33 -9.41
CA ASN A 292 -9.13 25.60 -8.73
C ASN A 292 -8.53 24.41 -7.94
N CYS A 293 -8.98 23.17 -8.18
CA CYS A 293 -8.40 22.00 -7.55
C CYS A 293 -6.94 21.75 -7.96
N GLY A 294 -6.51 22.28 -9.11
CA GLY A 294 -5.10 22.25 -9.51
C GLY A 294 -4.16 22.87 -8.47
N TYR A 295 -4.57 23.97 -7.83
CA TYR A 295 -3.79 24.63 -6.78
C TYR A 295 -3.64 23.77 -5.51
N SER A 296 -4.65 22.97 -5.19
CA SER A 296 -4.60 22.02 -4.08
C SER A 296 -3.55 20.93 -4.34
N VAL A 297 -3.51 20.38 -5.56
CA VAL A 297 -2.47 19.41 -5.96
C VAL A 297 -1.08 20.08 -5.95
N VAL A 298 -0.97 21.32 -6.41
CA VAL A 298 0.28 22.10 -6.33
C VAL A 298 0.75 22.24 -4.87
N ASN A 299 -0.15 22.52 -3.92
CA ASN A 299 0.19 22.60 -2.50
C ASN A 299 0.64 21.26 -1.92
N LEU A 300 0.02 20.15 -2.33
CA LEU A 300 0.51 18.82 -1.99
C LEU A 300 1.93 18.60 -2.52
N LEU A 301 2.20 18.93 -3.80
CA LEU A 301 3.51 18.80 -4.41
C LEU A 301 4.58 19.68 -3.73
N LYS A 302 4.23 20.86 -3.19
CA LYS A 302 5.18 21.73 -2.45
C LYS A 302 5.78 20.98 -1.26
N GLY A 303 4.97 20.22 -0.52
CA GLY A 303 5.42 19.36 0.58
C GLY A 303 6.30 18.19 0.15
N LEU A 304 6.34 17.86 -1.15
CA LEU A 304 7.10 16.74 -1.71
C LEU A 304 8.35 17.16 -2.48
N SER A 305 8.67 18.47 -2.50
CA SER A 305 9.77 19.06 -3.26
C SER A 305 11.14 18.42 -3.04
N ASN A 306 11.39 17.83 -1.87
CA ASN A 306 12.65 17.18 -1.54
C ASN A 306 12.74 15.69 -1.93
N ALA A 307 11.67 15.09 -2.47
CA ALA A 307 11.68 13.69 -2.89
C ALA A 307 12.71 13.41 -3.99
N ARG A 308 13.31 12.21 -3.95
CA ARG A 308 14.20 11.70 -5.02
C ARG A 308 13.47 10.88 -6.06
N TYR A 309 12.37 10.26 -5.65
CA TYR A 309 11.52 9.42 -6.50
C TYR A 309 10.09 9.88 -6.31
N LEU A 310 9.47 10.38 -7.38
CA LEU A 310 8.07 10.82 -7.38
C LEU A 310 7.29 10.03 -8.42
N SER A 311 6.13 9.51 -8.01
CA SER A 311 5.18 8.85 -8.89
C SER A 311 3.84 9.54 -8.81
N LEU A 312 3.28 9.94 -9.95
CA LEU A 312 1.97 10.60 -10.07
C LEU A 312 1.02 9.73 -10.89
N SER A 313 -0.23 9.60 -10.44
CA SER A 313 -1.29 8.94 -11.19
C SER A 313 -1.86 9.83 -12.30
N ASP A 314 -2.61 9.21 -13.21
CA ASP A 314 -3.36 9.88 -14.28
C ASP A 314 -4.29 10.95 -13.72
N SER A 315 -5.11 10.60 -12.72
CA SER A 315 -6.04 11.51 -12.05
C SER A 315 -5.35 12.71 -11.40
N THR A 316 -4.19 12.47 -10.77
CA THR A 316 -3.38 13.56 -10.17
C THR A 316 -2.87 14.51 -11.25
N LEU A 317 -2.43 13.98 -12.39
CA LEU A 317 -1.94 14.78 -13.50
C LEU A 317 -3.07 15.58 -14.17
N GLU A 318 -4.26 14.96 -14.33
CA GLU A 318 -5.47 15.64 -14.83
C GLU A 318 -5.81 16.86 -13.97
N LEU A 319 -5.86 16.67 -12.64
CA LEU A 319 -6.12 17.76 -11.69
C LEU A 319 -5.04 18.84 -11.74
N LEU A 320 -3.77 18.47 -11.93
CA LEU A 320 -2.69 19.43 -12.04
C LEU A 320 -2.84 20.35 -13.27
N CYS A 321 -3.42 19.85 -14.35
CA CYS A 321 -3.68 20.62 -15.58
C CYS A 321 -4.73 21.73 -15.40
N ASP A 322 -5.55 21.67 -14.35
CA ASP A 322 -6.59 22.68 -14.02
C ASP A 322 -5.98 23.98 -13.45
N ALA A 323 -4.70 24.00 -13.09
CA ALA A 323 -4.02 25.21 -12.65
C ALA A 323 -3.65 26.09 -13.84
N SER A 324 -4.33 27.23 -14.01
CA SER A 324 -4.13 28.19 -15.12
C SER A 324 -2.68 28.64 -15.29
N ASP A 325 -1.99 28.92 -14.17
CA ASP A 325 -0.63 29.47 -14.16
C ASP A 325 0.40 28.41 -13.72
N LEU A 326 0.22 27.16 -14.20
CA LEU A 326 0.97 25.99 -13.73
C LEU A 326 2.48 26.20 -13.71
N GLU A 327 3.06 26.86 -14.72
CA GLU A 327 4.51 27.14 -14.78
C GLU A 327 5.00 27.94 -13.56
N GLU A 328 4.22 28.94 -13.12
CA GLU A 328 4.60 29.86 -12.06
C GLU A 328 4.38 29.26 -10.66
N VAL A 329 3.33 28.45 -10.51
CA VAL A 329 2.91 27.93 -9.20
C VAL A 329 3.55 26.60 -8.81
N LEU A 330 4.05 25.85 -9.80
CA LEU A 330 4.67 24.55 -9.57
C LEU A 330 5.95 24.67 -8.71
N PRO A 331 6.12 23.86 -7.66
CA PRO A 331 7.34 23.87 -6.87
C PRO A 331 8.55 23.38 -7.66
N LYS A 332 9.74 23.81 -7.24
CA LYS A 332 11.00 23.21 -7.70
C LYS A 332 11.28 21.90 -6.97
N PHE A 333 11.84 20.94 -7.71
CA PHE A 333 12.23 19.63 -7.22
C PHE A 333 13.75 19.45 -7.32
N PRO A 334 14.54 20.07 -6.42
CA PRO A 334 16.00 20.12 -6.53
C PRO A 334 16.69 18.76 -6.43
N ASN A 335 16.02 17.76 -5.86
CA ASN A 335 16.58 16.44 -5.58
C ASN A 335 15.94 15.30 -6.39
N LEU A 336 14.99 15.61 -7.28
CA LEU A 336 14.22 14.58 -7.98
C LEU A 336 15.08 13.88 -9.04
N GLU A 337 15.39 12.61 -8.81
CA GLU A 337 16.23 11.79 -9.69
C GLU A 337 15.40 10.94 -10.64
N LYS A 338 14.21 10.50 -10.21
CA LYS A 338 13.30 9.69 -11.02
C LYS A 338 11.85 10.15 -10.87
N LEU A 339 11.20 10.31 -12.02
CA LEU A 339 9.81 10.70 -12.14
C LEU A 339 9.04 9.62 -12.90
N VAL A 340 7.99 9.09 -12.27
CA VAL A 340 7.09 8.09 -12.86
C VAL A 340 5.71 8.72 -13.01
N ILE A 341 5.13 8.64 -14.19
CA ILE A 341 3.84 9.28 -14.50
C ILE A 341 2.95 8.26 -15.19
N ILE A 342 1.77 8.04 -14.64
CA ILE A 342 0.67 7.39 -15.36
C ILE A 342 -0.11 8.53 -16.02
N SER A 343 -0.39 8.41 -17.31
CA SER A 343 -0.93 9.52 -18.10
C SER A 343 -1.92 9.04 -19.16
N GLY A 344 -3.00 9.80 -19.35
CA GLY A 344 -3.83 9.75 -20.55
C GLY A 344 -3.12 10.32 -21.78
N ARG A 345 -3.87 10.40 -22.90
CA ARG A 345 -3.35 10.84 -24.21
C ARG A 345 -3.62 12.31 -24.55
N HIS A 346 -4.18 13.06 -23.60
CA HIS A 346 -4.53 14.45 -23.82
C HIS A 346 -3.29 15.34 -23.89
N GLU A 347 -3.33 16.40 -24.69
CA GLU A 347 -2.20 17.32 -24.88
C GLU A 347 -1.75 17.99 -23.57
N LEU A 348 -2.73 18.47 -22.77
CA LEU A 348 -2.47 19.11 -21.47
C LEU A 348 -1.62 18.24 -20.53
N HIS A 349 -1.76 16.91 -20.59
CA HIS A 349 -0.92 16.02 -19.78
C HIS A 349 0.54 16.14 -20.15
N PHE A 350 0.86 16.15 -21.44
CA PHE A 350 2.25 16.26 -21.89
C PHE A 350 2.83 17.66 -21.60
N ILE A 351 2.00 18.71 -21.61
CA ILE A 351 2.39 20.06 -21.17
C ILE A 351 2.71 20.07 -19.67
N ALA A 352 1.83 19.51 -18.83
CA ALA A 352 2.08 19.40 -17.40
C ALA A 352 3.35 18.58 -17.10
N ILE A 353 3.59 17.50 -17.84
CA ILE A 353 4.84 16.73 -17.77
C ILE A 353 6.04 17.63 -18.12
N ALA A 354 5.97 18.43 -19.20
CA ALA A 354 7.05 19.32 -19.57
C ALA A 354 7.37 20.38 -18.48
N PHE A 355 6.37 20.95 -17.82
CA PHE A 355 6.58 21.83 -16.67
C PHE A 355 7.19 21.10 -15.46
N LEU A 356 6.79 19.86 -15.19
CA LEU A 356 7.44 19.02 -14.16
C LEU A 356 8.91 18.78 -14.48
N LEU A 357 9.26 18.55 -15.76
CA LEU A 357 10.65 18.41 -16.21
C LEU A 357 11.43 19.72 -16.00
N GLN A 358 10.85 20.87 -16.35
CA GLN A 358 11.45 22.19 -16.13
C GLN A 358 11.72 22.49 -14.65
N SER A 359 10.87 21.97 -13.76
CA SER A 359 11.04 22.09 -12.32
C SER A 359 11.97 21.04 -11.69
N SER A 360 12.52 20.12 -12.47
CA SER A 360 13.32 18.98 -12.00
C SER A 360 14.74 18.95 -12.61
N PRO A 361 15.64 19.85 -12.21
CA PRO A 361 16.92 20.08 -12.91
C PRO A 361 17.91 18.92 -12.86
N VAL A 362 17.77 18.01 -11.89
CA VAL A 362 18.69 16.86 -11.68
C VAL A 362 18.08 15.52 -12.09
N LEU A 363 16.94 15.54 -12.79
CA LEU A 363 16.22 14.34 -13.20
C LEU A 363 17.09 13.45 -14.09
N LYS A 364 17.17 12.16 -13.75
CA LYS A 364 17.97 11.14 -14.47
C LYS A 364 17.09 10.17 -15.24
N THR A 365 15.92 9.84 -14.70
CA THR A 365 15.01 8.84 -15.27
C THR A 365 13.58 9.37 -15.33
N LEU A 366 12.97 9.30 -16.51
CA LEU A 366 11.55 9.56 -16.73
C LEU A 366 10.85 8.28 -17.19
N GLU A 367 9.80 7.86 -16.50
CA GLU A 367 8.95 6.75 -16.92
C GLU A 367 7.51 7.23 -17.11
N ILE A 368 6.95 7.02 -18.29
CA ILE A 368 5.57 7.38 -18.63
C ILE A 368 4.82 6.10 -19.00
N GLN A 369 3.73 5.84 -18.30
CA GLN A 369 2.77 4.78 -18.62
C GLN A 369 1.53 5.43 -19.22
N ILE A 370 1.36 5.29 -20.54
CA ILE A 370 0.19 5.80 -21.25
C ILE A 370 -0.95 4.78 -21.14
N GLU A 371 -2.11 5.22 -20.64
CA GLU A 371 -3.32 4.40 -20.55
C GLU A 371 -4.34 4.76 -21.66
N SER A 372 -5.11 3.76 -22.12
CA SER A 372 -5.93 3.85 -23.34
C SER A 372 -7.20 4.73 -23.23
N SER A 373 -7.48 5.35 -22.08
CA SER A 373 -8.63 6.24 -21.91
C SER A 373 -8.47 7.15 -20.68
N PRO A 374 -8.80 8.45 -20.75
CA PRO A 374 -8.98 9.23 -19.54
C PRO A 374 -10.15 8.65 -18.73
N LYS A 375 -9.96 8.47 -17.42
CA LYS A 375 -11.04 8.01 -16.54
C LYS A 375 -12.13 9.08 -16.38
N TYR A 376 -11.78 10.35 -16.61
CA TYR A 376 -12.67 11.49 -16.43
C TYR A 376 -12.70 12.31 -17.73
N LYS A 377 -13.88 12.48 -18.33
CA LYS A 377 -14.05 13.04 -19.69
C LYS A 377 -14.15 14.57 -19.76
N HIS A 378 -14.18 15.27 -18.63
CA HIS A 378 -14.80 16.61 -18.57
C HIS A 378 -13.83 17.80 -18.44
N ILE A 379 -12.53 17.61 -18.18
CA ILE A 379 -11.58 18.75 -18.11
C ILE A 379 -11.39 19.40 -19.49
N TYR A 380 -11.58 18.64 -20.57
CA TYR A 380 -11.10 19.02 -21.90
C TYR A 380 -12.16 19.67 -22.81
N ASP A 381 -13.34 20.02 -22.30
CA ASP A 381 -14.42 20.60 -23.12
C ASP A 381 -14.25 22.11 -23.39
N GLN A 382 -13.26 22.79 -22.81
CA GLN A 382 -13.02 24.23 -23.02
C GLN A 382 -11.53 24.56 -23.02
N GLU A 383 -10.93 24.67 -24.21
CA GLU A 383 -10.05 25.76 -24.66
C GLU A 383 -9.10 25.29 -25.78
N GLU A 384 -9.13 26.04 -26.90
CA GLU A 384 -8.12 25.99 -27.95
C GLU A 384 -6.91 26.81 -27.47
N GLY A 385 -5.75 26.18 -27.37
CA GLY A 385 -4.48 26.88 -27.51
C GLY A 385 -3.55 26.78 -26.33
N TYR A 386 -2.73 25.73 -26.30
CA TYR A 386 -1.27 25.80 -26.18
C TYR A 386 -0.74 24.52 -26.82
N GLY A 387 -0.35 24.58 -28.09
CA GLY A 387 0.09 23.40 -28.81
C GLY A 387 1.52 23.01 -28.43
N LEU A 388 1.79 21.75 -28.04
CA LEU A 388 3.15 21.19 -28.10
C LEU A 388 3.68 21.09 -29.54
N ALA A 389 2.82 21.34 -30.53
CA ALA A 389 3.11 21.27 -31.96
C ALA A 389 4.33 22.09 -32.40
N GLU A 390 4.70 23.16 -31.67
CA GLU A 390 5.88 23.99 -31.97
C GLU A 390 6.88 24.11 -30.80
N GLY A 391 6.53 23.57 -29.63
CA GLY A 391 7.35 23.67 -28.43
C GLY A 391 7.55 25.12 -27.95
N GLU A 392 6.60 26.00 -28.28
CA GLU A 392 6.46 27.35 -27.73
C GLU A 392 6.34 27.26 -26.20
N GLY A 393 7.07 28.12 -25.50
CA GLY A 393 7.10 28.16 -24.03
C GLY A 393 8.14 27.23 -23.37
N PHE A 394 8.76 26.32 -24.13
CA PHE A 394 9.80 25.41 -23.63
C PHE A 394 11.15 25.63 -24.35
N GLU A 395 11.45 26.85 -24.82
CA GLU A 395 12.71 27.13 -25.54
C GLU A 395 13.93 27.05 -24.62
N ASN A 396 13.75 27.35 -23.32
CA ASN A 396 14.81 27.32 -22.32
C ASN A 396 14.91 26.00 -21.56
N LEU A 397 14.07 25.01 -21.89
CA LEU A 397 14.10 23.70 -21.25
C LEU A 397 15.33 22.92 -21.72
N TYR A 398 16.22 22.56 -20.79
CA TYR A 398 17.40 21.76 -21.08
C TYR A 398 17.65 20.68 -20.02
N LEU A 399 17.49 19.43 -20.43
CA LEU A 399 17.48 18.26 -19.54
C LEU A 399 18.85 17.56 -19.51
N HIS A 400 19.88 18.30 -19.09
CA HIS A 400 21.27 17.85 -19.12
C HIS A 400 21.59 16.62 -18.24
N CYS A 401 20.80 16.35 -17.21
CA CYS A 401 20.97 15.20 -16.33
C CYS A 401 20.21 13.94 -16.79
N LEU A 402 19.29 14.07 -17.76
CA LEU A 402 18.38 13.02 -18.15
C LEU A 402 19.11 11.93 -18.93
N LYS A 403 19.10 10.70 -18.42
CA LYS A 403 19.83 9.56 -18.98
C LYS A 403 18.91 8.55 -19.64
N GLU A 404 17.72 8.35 -19.06
CA GLU A 404 16.78 7.33 -19.52
C GLU A 404 15.36 7.88 -19.53
N VAL A 405 14.67 7.64 -20.64
CA VAL A 405 13.23 7.84 -20.79
C VAL A 405 12.62 6.52 -21.19
N LYS A 406 11.56 6.10 -20.50
CA LYS A 406 10.76 4.94 -20.88
C LYS A 406 9.32 5.37 -21.07
N ILE A 407 8.77 5.15 -22.27
CA ILE A 407 7.36 5.44 -22.57
C ILE A 407 6.68 4.12 -22.92
N CYS A 408 5.71 3.71 -22.11
CA CYS A 408 4.91 2.50 -22.30
C CYS A 408 3.51 2.86 -22.78
N GLY A 409 2.87 1.99 -23.58
CA GLY A 409 1.50 2.20 -24.05
C GLY A 409 1.38 3.21 -25.21
N PHE A 410 2.49 3.44 -25.93
CA PHE A 410 2.55 4.40 -27.03
C PHE A 410 1.60 4.01 -28.17
N GLY A 411 0.72 4.93 -28.54
CA GLY A 411 -0.34 4.77 -29.54
C GLY A 411 -0.13 5.56 -30.83
N ASP A 412 0.99 6.27 -30.98
CA ASP A 412 1.34 7.10 -32.15
C ASP A 412 0.41 8.30 -32.38
N SER A 413 -0.23 8.83 -31.33
CA SER A 413 -1.04 10.05 -31.46
C SER A 413 -0.17 11.29 -31.73
N GLU A 414 -0.75 12.34 -32.30
CA GLU A 414 -0.03 13.58 -32.61
C GLU A 414 0.60 14.20 -31.34
N ASN A 415 -0.13 14.22 -30.23
CA ASN A 415 0.34 14.72 -28.93
C ASN A 415 1.55 13.92 -28.41
N GLU A 416 1.46 12.60 -28.48
CA GLU A 416 2.55 11.71 -28.09
C GLU A 416 3.81 11.94 -28.94
N LEU A 417 3.63 12.08 -30.26
CA LEU A 417 4.73 12.36 -31.19
C LEU A 417 5.35 13.74 -30.94
N ASN A 418 4.54 14.76 -30.67
CA ASN A 418 5.01 16.11 -30.37
C ASN A 418 5.80 16.14 -29.05
N PHE A 419 5.35 15.41 -28.03
CA PHE A 419 6.11 15.26 -26.80
C PHE A 419 7.45 14.53 -27.00
N VAL A 420 7.48 13.47 -27.82
CA VAL A 420 8.74 12.80 -28.17
C VAL A 420 9.68 13.76 -28.92
N LYS A 421 9.18 14.56 -29.87
CA LYS A 421 10.00 15.59 -30.54
C LYS A 421 10.56 16.61 -29.55
N LEU A 422 9.76 17.06 -28.58
CA LEU A 422 10.24 17.94 -27.51
C LEU A 422 11.38 17.28 -26.74
N LEU A 423 11.23 16.03 -26.29
CA LEU A 423 12.29 15.30 -25.58
C LEU A 423 13.57 15.19 -26.41
N LEU A 424 13.46 14.86 -27.70
CA LEU A 424 14.60 14.78 -28.62
C LEU A 424 15.31 16.13 -28.79
N ARG A 425 14.58 17.25 -28.67
CA ARG A 425 15.12 18.61 -28.73
C ARG A 425 15.85 19.02 -27.45
N VAL A 426 15.30 18.67 -26.28
CA VAL A 426 15.75 19.22 -24.99
C VAL A 426 16.69 18.30 -24.20
N ALA A 427 16.76 17.01 -24.56
CA ALA A 427 17.56 16.00 -23.88
C ALA A 427 18.78 15.59 -24.73
N ASN A 428 19.93 15.40 -24.10
CA ASN A 428 21.21 15.14 -24.77
C ASN A 428 21.85 13.87 -24.21
N LYS A 429 22.29 12.93 -25.06
CA LYS A 429 22.83 11.61 -24.66
C LYS A 429 21.85 10.80 -23.82
N THR A 430 20.56 10.93 -24.12
CA THR A 430 19.49 10.27 -23.40
C THR A 430 19.04 9.04 -24.18
N LYS A 431 18.89 7.91 -23.48
CA LYS A 431 18.30 6.70 -24.03
C LYS A 431 16.78 6.77 -23.90
N ILE A 432 16.06 6.81 -25.02
CA ILE A 432 14.60 6.83 -25.05
C ILE A 432 14.09 5.48 -25.54
N ASN A 433 13.38 4.76 -24.67
CA ASN A 433 12.81 3.44 -24.93
C ASN A 433 11.28 3.61 -25.05
N ILE A 434 10.71 3.38 -26.23
CA ILE A 434 9.27 3.48 -26.47
C ILE A 434 8.71 2.07 -26.70
N ILE A 435 7.69 1.70 -25.92
CA ILE A 435 6.99 0.41 -25.97
C ILE A 435 5.55 0.67 -26.42
N LYS A 436 5.17 0.13 -27.58
CA LYS A 436 3.83 0.30 -28.15
C LYS A 436 2.74 -0.44 -27.38
N ASP A 437 1.53 0.13 -27.38
CA ASP A 437 0.31 -0.41 -26.76
C ASP A 437 -0.07 -1.83 -27.27
N ARG A 438 0.35 -2.18 -28.49
CA ARG A 438 0.06 -3.48 -29.13
C ARG A 438 1.20 -4.51 -29.10
N GLY A 439 2.21 -4.33 -28.24
CA GLY A 439 3.08 -5.42 -27.77
C GLY A 439 4.38 -5.73 -28.52
N ASP A 440 4.64 -5.22 -29.74
CA ASP A 440 5.68 -5.85 -30.58
C ASP A 440 6.87 -4.96 -31.02
N ILE A 441 6.93 -3.68 -30.62
CA ILE A 441 8.02 -2.79 -31.09
C ILE A 441 8.57 -1.97 -29.94
N GLU A 442 9.83 -2.24 -29.61
CA GLU A 442 10.68 -1.39 -28.78
C GLU A 442 11.48 -0.46 -29.69
N ILE A 443 11.22 0.84 -29.61
CA ILE A 443 11.99 1.87 -30.33
C ILE A 443 13.01 2.42 -29.35
N ASN A 444 14.29 2.22 -29.64
CA ASN A 444 15.40 2.77 -28.88
C ASN A 444 16.00 3.95 -29.67
N VAL A 445 15.92 5.16 -29.10
CA VAL A 445 16.53 6.37 -29.66
C VAL A 445 17.60 6.87 -28.70
N CYS A 446 18.80 7.16 -29.21
CA CYS A 446 19.85 7.85 -28.45
C CYS A 446 20.01 9.26 -29.03
N THR A 447 19.90 10.28 -28.18
CA THR A 447 20.09 11.69 -28.58
C THR A 447 21.54 12.15 -28.56
#